data_AF-A0A9D2D5S8-F1
#
_entry.id   AF-A0A9D2D5S8-F1
#
_cell.length_a   1.000
_cell.length_b   1.000
_cell.length_c   1.000
_cell.angle_alpha   90.00
_cell.angle_beta   90.00
_cell.angle_gamma   90.00
#
_symmetry.space_group_name_H-M   'P 1'
#
loop_
_entity.id
_entity.type
_entity.pdbx_description
1 polymer ?
#
loop_
_entity_poly.entity_id
_entity_poly.type
_entity_poly.pdbx_seq_one_letter_code
_entity_poly.pdbx_strand_id
1 'polypeptide(L)'
;MSDKIPDFIKDATNVYRTKGYIVCQVIGIQYDCKENNVVFSHDTYYRRTPERDRQYEVFFCHRRHIDGKRLPSTMYARTYKD
;
A
#
# COMPACT_ATOMS: atom_id res chain seq x y z
N MET A 1 9.09 -11.95 -20.90
CA MET A 1 8.11 -12.32 -19.85
C MET A 1 7.13 -11.18 -19.80
N SER A 2 5.81 -11.41 -19.84
CA SER A 2 4.86 -10.30 -19.77
C SER A 2 4.93 -9.74 -18.34
N ASP A 3 5.70 -8.67 -18.15
CA ASP A 3 5.91 -7.96 -16.89
C ASP A 3 4.58 -7.32 -16.44
N LYS A 4 3.67 -8.15 -15.95
CA LYS A 4 2.45 -7.67 -15.29
C LYS A 4 2.87 -7.10 -13.95
N ILE A 5 2.92 -5.77 -13.88
CA ILE A 5 3.09 -5.02 -12.63
C ILE A 5 2.09 -5.59 -11.62
N PRO A 6 2.53 -6.05 -10.43
CA PRO A 6 1.64 -6.63 -9.44
C PRO A 6 0.53 -5.66 -9.02
N ASP A 7 -0.67 -6.20 -8.74
CA ASP A 7 -1.84 -5.38 -8.41
C ASP A 7 -1.66 -4.50 -7.16
N PHE A 8 -0.75 -4.88 -6.25
CA PHE A 8 -0.43 -4.11 -5.04
C PHE A 8 0.57 -2.98 -5.28
N ILE A 9 1.18 -2.90 -6.47
CA ILE A 9 2.07 -1.81 -6.89
C ILE A 9 1.29 -0.75 -7.67
N LYS A 10 0.29 -1.18 -8.45
CA LYS A 10 -0.47 -0.30 -9.33
C LYS A 10 -1.20 0.79 -8.52
N ASP A 11 -1.02 2.04 -8.94
CA ASP A 11 -1.63 3.24 -8.37
C ASP A 11 -1.34 3.49 -6.87
N ALA A 12 -0.38 2.75 -6.29
CA ALA A 12 -0.03 2.86 -4.87
C ALA A 12 0.80 4.13 -4.60
N THR A 13 0.39 4.93 -3.61
CA THR A 13 1.25 6.00 -3.08
C THR A 13 2.36 5.43 -2.18
N ASN A 14 2.04 4.36 -1.46
CA ASN A 14 2.97 3.63 -0.61
C ASN A 14 2.62 2.14 -0.61
N VAL A 15 3.63 1.30 -0.48
CA VAL A 15 3.45 -0.15 -0.33
C VAL A 15 4.34 -0.63 0.80
N TYR A 16 3.77 -1.40 1.72
CA TYR A 16 4.48 -1.93 2.89
C TYR A 16 3.95 -3.33 3.26
N ARG A 17 4.70 -4.08 4.08
CA ARG A 17 4.31 -5.40 4.56
C ARG A 17 3.94 -5.40 6.03
N THR A 18 3.04 -6.31 6.35
CA THR A 18 2.71 -6.75 7.70
C THR A 18 2.97 -8.25 7.80
N LYS A 19 2.73 -8.84 8.97
CA LYS A 19 2.90 -10.28 9.18
C LYS A 19 2.12 -11.13 8.16
N GLY A 20 0.89 -10.73 7.80
CA GLY A 20 0.01 -11.53 6.92
C GLY A 20 -0.32 -10.91 5.57
N TYR A 21 0.00 -9.63 5.35
CA TYR A 21 -0.46 -8.89 4.17
C TYR A 21 0.62 -7.99 3.58
N ILE A 22 0.60 -7.83 2.26
CA ILE A 22 1.19 -6.69 1.55
C ILE A 22 0.10 -5.64 1.42
N VAL A 23 0.36 -4.43 1.88
CA VAL A 23 -0.61 -3.33 1.89
C VAL A 23 -0.25 -2.34 0.80
N CYS A 24 -1.17 -2.14 -0.13
CA CYS A 24 -1.17 -1.02 -1.07
C CYS A 24 -1.93 0.14 -0.41
N GLN A 25 -1.24 1.24 -0.15
CA GLN A 25 -1.77 2.43 0.47
C GLN A 25 -1.88 3.55 -0.57
N VAL A 26 -3.09 4.05 -0.80
CA VAL A 26 -3.35 5.21 -1.65
C VAL A 26 -3.73 6.39 -0.77
N ILE A 27 -2.87 7.42 -0.74
CA ILE A 27 -3.10 8.64 0.05
C ILE A 27 -3.85 9.66 -0.80
N GLY A 28 -4.88 10.27 -0.23
CA GLY A 28 -5.59 11.40 -0.79
C GLY A 28 -5.69 12.55 0.21
N ILE A 29 -5.87 13.75 -0.31
CA ILE A 29 -6.15 14.94 0.49
C ILE A 29 -7.53 15.45 0.07
N GLN A 30 -8.43 15.53 1.03
CA GLN A 30 -9.70 16.21 0.87
C GLN A 30 -9.53 17.65 1.35
N TYR A 31 -9.78 18.59 0.45
CA TYR A 31 -9.79 20.00 0.76
C TYR A 31 -11.22 20.43 1.07
N ASP A 32 -11.42 21.10 2.21
CA ASP A 32 -12.70 21.69 2.59
C ASP A 32 -12.47 23.15 2.99
N CYS A 33 -13.39 24.04 2.62
CA CYS A 33 -13.29 25.46 2.91
C CYS A 33 -14.11 25.90 4.13
N LYS A 34 -14.97 25.02 4.65
CA LYS A 34 -15.79 25.22 5.85
C LYS A 34 -15.24 24.43 7.02
N GLU A 35 -14.81 23.20 6.78
CA GLU A 35 -14.19 22.31 7.75
C GLU A 35 -12.66 22.25 7.56
N ASN A 36 -11.99 21.36 8.29
CA ASN A 36 -10.54 21.14 8.13
C ASN A 36 -10.23 20.25 6.91
N ASN A 37 -9.05 20.47 6.32
CA ASN A 37 -8.48 19.55 5.34
C ASN A 37 -8.18 18.19 6.01
N VAL A 38 -8.38 17.11 5.24
CA VAL A 38 -8.19 15.74 5.75
C VAL A 38 -7.27 14.96 4.83
N VAL A 39 -6.26 14.31 5.40
CA VAL A 39 -5.48 13.27 4.72
C VAL A 39 -6.17 11.94 4.96
N PHE A 40 -6.64 11.29 3.89
CA PHE A 40 -7.28 9.99 3.97
C PHE A 40 -6.46 8.93 3.22
N SER A 41 -6.73 7.68 3.54
CA SER A 41 -5.98 6.53 3.03
C SER A 41 -6.95 5.44 2.58
N HIS A 42 -6.84 5.01 1.33
CA HIS A 42 -7.53 3.82 0.84
C HIS A 42 -6.52 2.68 0.78
N ASP A 43 -6.63 1.76 1.73
CA ASP A 43 -5.65 0.71 1.94
C ASP A 43 -6.21 -0.63 1.41
N THR A 44 -5.53 -1.25 0.46
CA THR A 44 -5.85 -2.61 -0.01
C THR A 44 -4.84 -3.60 0.57
N TYR A 45 -5.34 -4.55 1.35
CA TYR A 45 -4.58 -5.60 2.02
C TYR A 45 -4.61 -6.86 1.18
N TYR A 46 -3.49 -7.18 0.52
CA TYR A 46 -3.31 -8.40 -0.25
C TYR A 46 -2.70 -9.46 0.64
N ARG A 47 -3.39 -10.60 0.82
CA ARG A 47 -2.88 -11.71 1.62
C ARG A 47 -1.54 -12.18 1.06
N ARG A 48 -0.56 -12.39 1.93
CA ARG A 48 0.77 -12.87 1.53
C ARG A 48 0.67 -14.28 0.99
N THR A 49 1.35 -14.47 -0.13
CA THR A 49 1.63 -15.78 -0.72
C THR A 49 3.10 -15.80 -1.10
N PRO A 50 3.75 -16.96 -1.20
CA PRO A 50 5.15 -17.04 -1.63
C PRO A 50 5.42 -16.30 -2.94
N GLU A 51 4.45 -16.33 -3.87
CA GLU A 51 4.52 -15.62 -5.14
C GLU A 51 4.49 -14.10 -4.96
N ARG A 52 3.51 -13.58 -4.20
CA ARG A 52 3.42 -12.13 -3.94
C ARG A 52 4.61 -11.60 -3.14
N ASP A 53 5.15 -12.40 -2.22
CA ASP A 53 6.34 -12.03 -1.45
C ASP A 53 7.58 -11.94 -2.34
N ARG A 54 7.79 -12.91 -3.25
CA ARG A 54 8.86 -12.83 -4.25
C ARG A 54 8.72 -11.58 -5.11
N GLN A 55 7.51 -11.28 -5.59
CA GLN A 55 7.25 -10.07 -6.36
C GLN A 55 7.57 -8.82 -5.54
N TYR A 56 7.11 -8.74 -4.29
CA TYR A 56 7.40 -7.62 -3.40
C TYR A 56 8.91 -7.41 -3.22
N GLU A 57 9.67 -8.49 -2.99
CA GLU A 57 11.11 -8.42 -2.80
C GLU A 57 11.84 -7.92 -4.05
N VAL A 58 11.42 -8.31 -5.25
CA VAL A 58 11.98 -7.79 -6.50
C VAL A 58 11.82 -6.26 -6.59
N PHE A 59 10.67 -5.71 -6.21
CA PHE A 59 10.41 -4.27 -6.26
C PHE A 59 11.08 -3.49 -5.12
N PHE A 60 11.27 -4.09 -3.95
CA PHE A 60 11.68 -3.38 -2.73
C PHE A 60 13.00 -3.85 -2.10
N CYS A 61 13.77 -4.72 -2.76
CA CYS A 61 15.05 -5.25 -2.26
C CYS A 61 16.08 -4.18 -1.87
N HIS A 62 16.03 -3.00 -2.50
CA HIS A 62 16.94 -1.89 -2.22
C HIS A 62 16.58 -1.07 -0.98
N ARG A 63 15.41 -1.31 -0.36
CA ARG A 63 15.02 -0.60 0.87
C ARG A 63 15.86 -1.08 2.05
N ARG A 64 16.44 -0.13 2.79
CA ARG A 64 17.08 -0.41 4.09
C ARG A 64 16.13 -1.10 5.08
N HIS A 65 14.83 -0.76 5.02
CA HIS A 65 13.76 -1.41 5.77
C HIS A 65 12.77 -2.03 4.79
N ILE A 66 12.96 -3.30 4.47
CA ILE A 66 12.25 -3.98 3.38
C ILE A 66 10.72 -3.94 3.55
N ASP A 67 10.24 -4.07 4.78
CA ASP A 67 8.80 -4.09 5.05
C ASP A 67 8.15 -2.71 4.96
N GLY A 68 8.92 -1.61 4.94
CA GLY A 68 8.36 -0.26 4.92
C GLY A 68 7.48 0.04 6.15
N LYS A 69 6.78 1.17 6.11
CA LYS A 69 5.82 1.59 7.14
C LYS A 69 4.65 2.31 6.51
N ARG A 70 3.51 2.28 7.20
CA ARG A 70 2.31 3.03 6.84
C ARG A 70 2.59 4.54 6.95
N LEU A 71 2.19 5.31 5.94
CA LEU A 71 2.18 6.77 6.01
C LEU A 71 1.03 7.23 6.93
N PRO A 72 1.25 8.28 7.74
CA PRO A 72 0.21 8.81 8.61
C PRO A 72 -0.96 9.36 7.78
N SER A 73 -2.17 9.08 8.23
CA SER A 73 -3.41 9.61 7.66
C SER A 73 -4.41 9.84 8.78
N THR A 74 -5.25 10.85 8.64
CA THR A 74 -6.30 11.19 9.61
C THR A 74 -7.45 10.18 9.57
N MET A 75 -7.77 9.68 8.38
CA MET A 75 -8.80 8.66 8.17
C MET A 75 -8.29 7.53 7.28
N TYR A 76 -8.98 6.38 7.31
CA TYR A 76 -8.69 5.28 6.42
C TYR A 76 -9.93 4.42 6.10
N ALA A 77 -9.94 3.86 4.90
CA ALA A 77 -10.79 2.75 4.49
C ALA A 77 -9.90 1.54 4.15
N ARG A 78 -10.39 0.32 4.42
CA ARG A 78 -9.62 -0.92 4.18
C ARG A 78 -10.41 -1.89 3.34
N THR A 79 -9.75 -2.48 2.36
CA THR A 79 -10.25 -3.59 1.56
C THR A 79 -9.28 -4.77 1.68
N TYR A 80 -9.80 -5.98 1.85
CA TYR A 80 -8.98 -7.19 1.93
C TYR A 80 -9.17 -8.03 0.67
N LYS A 81 -8.06 -8.55 0.13
CA LYS A 81 -8.03 -9.41 -1.06
C LYS A 81 -7.16 -10.62 -0.78
N ASP A 82 -7.68 -11.79 -1.12
CA ASP A 82 -6.99 -13.07 -0.95
C ASP A 82 -6.01 -13.40 -2.06
#